data_AF-A0A8T4PHF7-F1
#
_entry.id   AF-A0A8T4PHF7-F1
#
_cell.length_a   1.000
_cell.length_b   1.000
_cell.length_c   1.000
_cell.angle_alpha   90.00
_cell.angle_beta   90.00
_cell.angle_gamma   90.00
#
_symmetry.space_group_name_H-M   'P 1'
#
loop_
_entity.id
_entity.type
_entity.pdbx_description
1 polymer ?
#
loop_
_entity_poly.entity_id
_entity_poly.type
_entity_poly.pdbx_seq_one_letter_code
_entity_poly.pdbx_strand_id
1 'polypeptide(L)'
;MMKGTNMEMTNQALADTYFGVESLYAKSTDTYRVIKRRIAESPVDIANFFAEHGSLAGLNTSGIGSKTKEALELILREGPEAAALKKHATARDEAMRSFKDIPKPPQIGEEDAFPQGPYERNETIRNRRD
;
A
#
# COMPACT_ATOMS: atom_id res chain seq x y z
N MET A 1 9.30 7.34 34.83
CA MET A 1 10.29 6.58 34.02
C MET A 1 9.73 5.19 33.81
N MET A 2 9.01 4.94 32.71
CA MET A 2 8.45 3.61 32.44
C MET A 2 9.53 2.75 31.77
N LYS A 3 9.82 1.62 32.42
CA LYS A 3 10.78 0.58 32.03
C LYS A 3 10.44 0.02 30.64
N GLY A 4 11.47 -0.07 29.80
CA GLY A 4 11.39 -0.66 28.47
C GLY A 4 10.94 -2.12 28.52
N THR A 5 9.85 -2.41 27.83
CA THR A 5 9.64 -3.71 27.20
C THR A 5 10.56 -3.77 25.99
N ASN A 6 11.83 -4.12 26.21
CA ASN A 6 12.62 -4.78 25.17
C ASN A 6 11.99 -6.16 24.99
N MET A 7 10.87 -6.23 24.25
CA MET A 7 10.54 -7.49 23.58
C MET A 7 11.73 -7.74 22.65
N GLU A 8 12.53 -8.78 22.94
CA GLU A 8 13.51 -9.31 21.99
C GLU A 8 12.73 -9.80 20.77
N MET A 9 12.41 -8.86 19.88
CA MET A 9 11.67 -9.12 18.67
C MET A 9 12.67 -9.66 17.67
N THR A 10 12.72 -10.98 17.55
CA THR A 10 13.60 -11.65 16.58
C THR A 10 13.34 -11.09 15.17
N ASN A 11 14.37 -11.07 14.33
CA ASN A 11 14.25 -10.69 12.92
C ASN A 11 13.12 -11.45 12.20
N GLN A 12 12.89 -12.71 12.59
CA GLN A 12 11.78 -13.52 12.09
C GLN A 12 10.41 -12.94 12.47
N ALA A 13 10.20 -12.64 13.75
CA ALA A 13 8.96 -12.03 14.21
C ALA A 13 8.73 -10.65 13.57
N LEU A 14 9.79 -9.84 13.47
CA LEU A 14 9.75 -8.53 12.81
C LEU A 14 9.40 -8.64 11.32
N ALA A 15 9.95 -9.64 10.62
CA ALA A 15 9.61 -9.92 9.23
C ALA A 15 8.15 -10.32 9.05
N ASP A 16 7.62 -11.17 9.94
CA ASP A 16 6.21 -11.57 9.94
C ASP A 16 5.28 -10.38 10.19
N THR A 17 5.63 -9.53 11.16
CA THR A 17 4.90 -8.29 11.44
C THR A 17 4.93 -7.32 10.27
N TYR A 18 6.09 -7.07 9.70
CA TYR A 18 6.25 -6.25 8.49
C TYR A 18 5.37 -6.77 7.35
N PHE A 19 5.42 -8.08 7.09
CA PHE A 19 4.61 -8.68 6.04
C PHE A 19 3.11 -8.53 6.34
N GLY A 20 2.68 -8.73 7.59
CA GLY A 20 1.29 -8.51 7.99
C GLY A 20 0.82 -7.08 7.73
N VAL A 21 1.62 -6.07 8.10
CA VAL A 21 1.27 -4.65 7.90
C VAL A 21 1.24 -4.27 6.42
N GLU A 22 2.23 -4.70 5.64
CA GLU A 22 2.35 -4.29 4.23
C GLU A 22 1.47 -5.10 3.28
N SER A 23 1.28 -6.40 3.53
CA SER A 23 0.52 -7.28 2.62
C SER A 23 -0.96 -6.95 2.57
N LEU A 24 -1.52 -6.34 3.62
CA LEU A 24 -2.91 -5.89 3.67
C LEU A 24 -3.24 -4.85 2.57
N TYR A 25 -2.23 -4.17 2.02
CA TYR A 25 -2.41 -3.06 1.07
C TYR A 25 -1.64 -3.25 -0.23
N ALA A 26 -0.98 -4.39 -0.39
CA ALA A 26 -0.14 -4.69 -1.54
C ALA A 26 -0.96 -5.11 -2.76
N LYS A 27 -0.71 -4.47 -3.92
CA LYS A 27 -1.21 -4.97 -5.22
C LYS A 27 -0.48 -6.24 -5.68
N SER A 28 0.71 -6.53 -5.14
CA SER A 28 1.52 -7.72 -5.47
C SER A 28 2.20 -8.26 -4.22
N THR A 29 1.87 -9.50 -3.85
CA THR A 29 2.37 -10.19 -2.65
C THR A 29 3.81 -10.68 -2.75
N ASP A 30 4.34 -10.88 -3.97
CA ASP A 30 5.65 -11.52 -4.15
C ASP A 30 6.82 -10.61 -3.75
N THR A 31 6.73 -9.31 -4.05
CA THR A 31 7.73 -8.31 -3.60
C THR A 31 7.87 -8.33 -2.07
N TYR A 32 6.75 -8.38 -1.35
CA TYR A 32 6.76 -8.37 0.12
C TYR A 32 7.23 -9.70 0.71
N ARG A 33 7.00 -10.83 0.03
CA ARG A 33 7.58 -12.13 0.43
C ARG A 33 9.10 -12.11 0.33
N VAL A 34 9.65 -11.52 -0.74
CA VAL A 34 11.11 -11.35 -0.88
C VAL A 34 11.65 -10.47 0.23
N ILE A 35 11.02 -9.33 0.50
CA ILE A 35 11.46 -8.41 1.57
C ILE A 35 11.36 -9.08 2.95
N LYS A 36 10.26 -9.78 3.24
CA LYS A 36 10.10 -10.58 4.46
C LYS A 36 11.28 -11.52 4.67
N ARG A 37 11.64 -12.29 3.64
CA ARG A 37 12.78 -13.21 3.70
C ARG A 37 14.09 -12.47 3.98
N ARG A 38 14.32 -11.31 3.35
CA ARG A 38 15.53 -10.49 3.58
C ARG A 38 15.62 -9.95 5.00
N ILE A 39 14.50 -9.57 5.61
CA ILE A 39 14.45 -9.12 7.00
C ILE A 39 14.78 -10.29 7.93
N ALA A 40 14.13 -11.44 7.73
CA ALA A 40 14.33 -12.63 8.55
C ALA A 40 15.77 -13.18 8.48
N GLU A 41 16.38 -13.18 7.28
CA GLU A 41 17.76 -13.62 7.03
C GLU A 41 18.81 -12.53 7.28
N SER A 42 18.41 -11.36 7.81
CA SER A 42 19.35 -10.27 8.08
C SER A 42 20.40 -10.71 9.11
N PRO A 43 21.71 -10.53 8.84
CA PRO A 43 22.77 -10.89 9.78
C PRO A 43 22.85 -9.92 10.97
N VAL A 44 22.24 -8.73 10.82
CA VAL A 44 22.12 -7.74 11.89
C VAL A 44 20.75 -7.91 12.54
N ASP A 45 20.73 -7.93 13.87
CA ASP A 45 19.50 -7.82 14.64
C ASP A 45 18.94 -6.40 14.50
N ILE A 46 17.86 -6.29 13.72
CA ILE A 46 17.30 -5.00 13.30
C ILE A 46 16.65 -4.30 14.51
N ALA A 47 16.02 -5.07 15.40
CA ALA A 47 15.37 -4.52 16.58
C ALA A 47 16.41 -3.96 17.56
N ASN A 48 17.50 -4.70 17.80
CA ASN A 48 18.61 -4.22 18.63
C ASN A 48 19.32 -3.02 17.99
N PHE A 49 19.61 -3.06 16.68
CA PHE A 49 20.22 -1.93 15.99
C PHE A 49 19.38 -0.65 16.14
N PHE A 50 18.06 -0.76 16.01
CA PHE A 50 17.15 0.37 16.23
C PHE A 50 17.16 0.84 17.68
N ALA A 51 17.18 -0.07 18.67
CA ALA A 51 17.25 0.29 20.08
C ALA A 51 18.56 1.02 20.44
N GLU A 52 19.68 0.62 19.83
CA GLU A 52 21.00 1.22 20.06
C GLU A 52 21.18 2.57 19.36
N HIS A 53 20.71 2.70 18.13
CA HIS A 53 20.95 3.88 17.29
C HIS A 53 19.75 4.84 17.17
N GLY A 54 18.56 4.40 17.55
CA GLY A 54 17.30 5.14 17.40
C GLY A 54 16.76 5.23 15.96
N SER A 55 17.48 4.67 14.98
CA SER A 55 17.12 4.66 13.55
C SER A 55 17.81 3.52 12.80
N LEU A 56 17.20 3.08 11.71
CA LEU A 56 17.71 2.11 10.72
C LEU A 56 18.38 2.78 9.50
N ALA A 57 18.51 4.11 9.46
CA ALA A 57 19.09 4.82 8.32
C ALA A 57 20.50 4.28 7.96
N GLY A 58 21.32 4.05 8.99
CA GLY A 58 22.68 3.49 8.86
C GLY A 58 22.75 1.97 8.64
N LEU A 59 21.63 1.26 8.64
CA LEU A 59 21.61 -0.19 8.46
C LEU A 59 21.93 -0.56 7.00
N ASN A 60 23.14 -1.02 6.72
CA ASN A 60 23.52 -1.46 5.38
C ASN A 60 23.23 -2.95 5.18
N THR A 61 21.96 -3.28 4.99
CA THR A 61 21.53 -4.64 4.65
C THR A 61 21.05 -4.72 3.20
N SER A 62 21.67 -5.63 2.43
CA SER A 62 21.32 -5.83 1.03
C SER A 62 19.86 -6.30 0.88
N GLY A 63 19.10 -5.64 0.00
CA GLY A 63 17.68 -5.96 -0.25
C GLY A 63 16.70 -5.31 0.73
N ILE A 64 17.16 -4.51 1.70
CA ILE A 64 16.30 -3.70 2.58
C ILE A 64 16.45 -2.22 2.18
N GLY A 65 15.49 -1.73 1.39
CA GLY A 65 15.47 -0.35 0.90
C GLY A 65 14.97 0.66 1.94
N SER A 66 15.08 1.96 1.62
CA SER A 66 14.65 3.05 2.51
C SER A 66 13.19 2.93 2.96
N LYS A 67 12.27 2.64 2.04
CA LYS A 67 10.84 2.46 2.36
C LYS A 67 10.58 1.29 3.31
N THR A 68 11.35 0.22 3.18
CA THR A 68 11.28 -0.92 4.11
C THR A 68 11.78 -0.50 5.49
N LYS A 69 12.90 0.23 5.57
CA LYS A 69 13.43 0.76 6.83
C LYS A 69 12.43 1.69 7.52
N GLU A 70 11.82 2.62 6.80
CA GLU A 70 10.79 3.52 7.35
C GLU A 70 9.62 2.75 7.95
N ALA A 71 9.12 1.73 7.24
CA ALA A 71 8.04 0.88 7.74
C ALA A 71 8.46 0.10 8.99
N LEU A 72 9.67 -0.46 9.01
CA LEU A 72 10.23 -1.18 10.16
C LEU A 72 10.43 -0.26 11.37
N GLU A 73 10.96 0.95 11.16
CA GLU A 73 11.08 1.95 12.22
C GLU A 73 9.71 2.32 12.81
N LEU A 74 8.69 2.48 11.96
CA LEU A 74 7.33 2.78 12.40
C LEU A 74 6.77 1.64 13.28
N ILE A 75 6.97 0.39 12.86
CA ILE A 75 6.58 -0.81 13.61
C ILE A 75 7.32 -0.88 14.95
N LEU A 76 8.63 -0.63 14.97
CA LEU A 76 9.45 -0.71 16.18
C LEU A 76 9.17 0.45 17.16
N ARG A 77 8.83 1.64 16.64
CA ARG A 77 8.58 2.84 17.47
C ARG A 77 7.17 2.89 18.02
N GLU A 78 6.17 2.52 17.22
CA GLU A 78 4.75 2.75 17.53
C GLU A 78 3.93 1.46 17.63
N GLY A 79 4.52 0.32 17.24
CA GLY A 79 3.83 -0.96 17.17
C GLY A 79 3.13 -1.21 15.83
N PRO A 80 2.74 -2.46 15.56
CA PRO A 80 2.18 -2.88 14.27
C PRO A 80 0.83 -2.25 13.93
N GLU A 81 -0.03 -2.06 14.93
CA GLU A 81 -1.38 -1.51 14.73
C GLU A 81 -1.33 -0.04 14.31
N ALA A 82 -0.52 0.76 15.01
CA ALA A 82 -0.31 2.17 14.67
C ALA A 82 0.35 2.32 13.30
N ALA A 83 1.29 1.44 12.96
CA ALA A 83 1.95 1.44 11.67
C ALA A 83 0.98 1.16 10.50
N ALA A 84 0.09 0.18 10.66
CA ALA A 84 -0.94 -0.13 9.67
C ALA A 84 -1.92 1.06 9.48
N LEU A 85 -2.35 1.69 10.57
CA LEU A 85 -3.23 2.85 10.55
C LEU A 85 -2.62 4.08 9.85
N LYS A 86 -1.36 4.39 10.13
CA LYS A 86 -0.66 5.52 9.48
C LYS A 86 -0.49 5.30 7.99
N LYS A 87 -0.12 4.08 7.57
CA LYS A 87 -0.03 3.76 6.13
C LYS A 87 -1.39 3.84 5.43
N HIS A 88 -2.48 3.45 6.10
CA HIS A 88 -3.82 3.61 5.55
C HIS A 88 -4.17 5.08 5.27
N ALA A 89 -3.80 6.00 6.17
CA ALA A 89 -4.00 7.43 5.95
C ALA A 89 -3.21 7.93 4.72
N THR A 90 -1.93 7.55 4.62
CA THR A 90 -1.07 8.00 3.51
C THR A 90 -1.51 7.42 2.16
N ALA A 91 -1.87 6.15 2.09
CA ALA A 91 -2.34 5.50 0.86
C ALA A 91 -3.67 6.10 0.38
N ARG A 92 -4.56 6.48 1.30
CA ARG A 92 -5.82 7.15 0.97
C ARG A 92 -5.57 8.55 0.41
N ASP A 93 -4.64 9.31 0.98
CA ASP A 93 -4.27 10.64 0.48
C ASP A 93 -3.58 10.57 -0.90
N GLU A 94 -2.70 9.59 -1.13
CA GLU A 94 -2.08 9.37 -2.44
C GLU A 94 -3.12 8.99 -3.51
N ALA A 95 -4.06 8.09 -3.20
CA ALA A 95 -5.14 7.71 -4.11
C ALA A 95 -6.04 8.92 -4.47
N MET A 96 -6.32 9.81 -3.51
CA MET A 96 -7.08 11.04 -3.77
C MET A 96 -6.30 12.04 -4.64
N ARG A 97 -4.97 12.12 -4.52
CA ARG A 97 -4.14 12.95 -5.41
C ARG A 97 -4.09 12.38 -6.83
N SER A 98 -4.01 11.06 -7.01
CA SER A 98 -3.99 10.44 -8.34
C SER A 98 -5.28 10.63 -9.14
N PHE A 99 -6.42 10.86 -8.47
CA PHE A 99 -7.68 11.20 -9.13
C PHE A 99 -7.77 12.65 -9.63
N LYS A 100 -6.84 13.53 -9.22
CA LYS A 100 -6.83 14.94 -9.63
C LYS A 100 -6.17 15.18 -11.00
N ASP A 101 -5.47 14.18 -11.53
CA ASP A 101 -4.85 14.18 -12.86
C ASP A 101 -5.66 13.37 -13.89
N ILE A 102 -6.97 13.20 -13.68
CA ILE A 102 -7.83 12.79 -14.80
C ILE A 102 -7.84 13.97 -15.77
N PRO A 103 -7.31 13.85 -17.00
CA PRO A 103 -7.48 14.88 -18.00
C PRO A 103 -8.99 15.12 -18.10
N LYS A 104 -9.42 16.37 -17.91
CA LYS A 104 -10.82 16.73 -18.15
C LYS A 104 -11.21 16.12 -19.50
N PRO A 105 -12.37 15.43 -19.60
CA PRO A 105 -12.86 15.05 -20.91
C PRO A 105 -12.81 16.31 -21.79
N PRO A 106 -12.40 16.21 -23.06
CA PRO A 106 -12.43 17.36 -23.95
C PRO A 106 -13.81 17.99 -23.80
N GLN A 107 -13.85 19.28 -23.46
CA GLN A 107 -15.09 20.04 -23.49
C GLN A 107 -15.53 19.97 -24.94
N ILE A 108 -16.46 19.07 -25.23
CA ILE A 108 -17.17 19.06 -26.50
C ILE A 108 -17.80 20.45 -26.54
N GLY A 109 -17.30 21.28 -27.44
CA GLY A 109 -17.79 22.63 -27.63
C GLY A 109 -19.30 22.60 -27.69
N GLU A 110 -19.93 23.52 -26.96
CA GLU A 110 -21.24 23.96 -27.36
C GLU A 110 -21.21 24.28 -28.87
N GLU A 111 -22.31 23.97 -29.55
CA GLU A 111 -22.54 24.21 -30.99
C GLU A 111 -22.10 23.06 -31.92
N ASP A 112 -22.95 22.04 -32.06
CA ASP A 112 -23.58 21.80 -33.36
C ASP A 112 -24.73 20.76 -33.28
N ALA A 113 -25.92 21.26 -33.61
CA ALA A 113 -27.14 20.59 -34.06
C ALA A 113 -27.28 19.06 -33.85
N PHE A 114 -28.09 18.66 -32.87
CA PHE A 114 -28.88 17.43 -32.99
C PHE A 114 -30.10 17.71 -33.88
N PRO A 115 -30.19 17.21 -35.13
CA PRO A 115 -31.47 17.16 -35.81
C PRO A 115 -32.36 16.16 -35.07
N GLN A 116 -33.47 16.64 -34.51
CA GLN A 116 -34.54 15.77 -34.01
C GLN A 116 -35.19 15.05 -35.20
N GLY A 117 -34.67 13.88 -35.56
CA GLY A 117 -35.34 12.92 -36.44
C GLY A 117 -36.24 11.98 -35.64
N PRO A 118 -37.41 11.57 -36.16
CA PRO A 118 -38.35 10.75 -35.41
C PRO A 118 -37.80 9.32 -35.24
N TYR A 119 -37.78 8.84 -34.00
CA TYR A 119 -37.43 7.46 -33.68
C TYR A 119 -38.46 6.50 -34.32
N GLU A 120 -38.06 5.77 -35.36
CA GLU A 120 -38.79 4.56 -35.79
C GLU A 120 -38.66 3.48 -34.71
N ARG A 121 -39.80 3.02 -34.20
CA ARG A 121 -39.87 1.89 -33.26
C ARG A 121 -39.59 0.60 -34.03
N ASN A 122 -38.45 -0.03 -33.79
CA ASN A 122 -38.25 -1.41 -34.22
C ASN A 122 -39.08 -2.36 -33.34
N GLU A 123 -40.32 -2.61 -33.74
CA GLU A 123 -41.10 -3.77 -33.29
C GLU A 123 -40.47 -5.04 -33.88
N THR A 124 -39.71 -5.80 -33.10
CA THR A 124 -39.51 -7.22 -33.39
C THR A 124 -39.27 -8.02 -32.12
N ILE A 125 -40.34 -8.45 -31.45
CA ILE A 125 -40.30 -9.64 -30.60
C ILE A 125 -41.17 -10.70 -31.27
N ARG A 126 -40.52 -11.56 -32.07
CA ARG A 126 -41.14 -12.78 -32.58
C ARG A 126 -41.17 -13.81 -31.45
N ASN A 127 -42.32 -13.95 -30.80
CA ASN A 127 -42.63 -15.14 -30.03
C ASN A 127 -42.91 -16.30 -31.01
N ARG A 128 -41.97 -17.22 -31.17
CA ARG A 128 -42.30 -18.60 -31.56
C ARG A 128 -42.67 -19.35 -30.28
N ARG A 129 -43.92 -19.75 -30.16
CA ARG A 129 -44.32 -20.90 -29.36
C ARG A 129 -44.83 -21.95 -30.34
N ASP A 130 -44.17 -23.11 -30.31
CA ASP A 130 -44.73 -24.40 -30.70
C ASP A 130 -45.97 -24.74 -29.84
#